data_AF-A0A9D9ZJU3-F1
#
_entry.id   AF-A0A9D9ZJU3-F1
#
_cell.length_a   1.000
_cell.length_b   1.000
_cell.length_c   1.000
_cell.angle_alpha   90.00
_cell.angle_beta   90.00
_cell.angle_gamma   90.00
#
_symmetry.space_group_name_H-M   'P 1'
#
loop_
_entity.id
_entity.type
_entity.pdbx_description
1 polymer ?
#
loop_
_entity_poly.entity_id
_entity_poly.type
_entity_poly.pdbx_seq_one_letter_code
_entity_poly.pdbx_strand_id
1 'polypeptide(L)'
;IVFIYPIVDEILEKKFFYKIEHEIIKNTLKMIILSFIIQITSVPLFLYYFEKLPIFSFVINVVGVPVGTLLIKFLFVITLLNILKIEILNYILIWITEFIYNAFEGFILIGSKIPLLQINLNSKISIIFVVIYYIILMIFLKISSIKIRFMV
;
A
#
# COMPACT_ATOMS: atom_id res chain seq x y z
N ILE A 1 10.95 9.96 2.80
CA ILE A 1 11.12 8.70 3.56
C ILE A 1 12.59 8.49 3.94
N VAL A 2 13.49 8.40 2.95
CA VAL A 2 14.95 8.21 3.15
C VAL A 2 15.57 9.25 4.10
N PHE A 3 15.12 10.50 4.05
CA PHE A 3 15.61 11.56 4.96
C PHE A 3 14.90 11.63 6.32
N ILE A 4 13.73 11.02 6.45
CA ILE A 4 12.87 11.15 7.63
C ILE A 4 13.12 10.00 8.61
N TYR A 5 13.17 8.77 8.09
CA TYR A 5 13.30 7.58 8.92
C TYR A 5 14.57 7.56 9.77
N PRO A 6 15.79 7.89 9.26
CA PRO A 6 17.00 7.88 10.08
C PRO A 6 16.93 8.84 11.27
N ILE A 7 16.32 10.02 11.07
CA ILE A 7 16.16 11.02 12.14
C ILE A 7 15.20 10.50 13.20
N VAL A 8 14.07 9.91 12.79
CA VAL A 8 13.10 9.34 13.73
C VAL A 8 13.66 8.13 14.47
N ASP A 9 14.39 7.24 13.79
CA ASP A 9 15.04 6.09 14.43
C ASP A 9 16.05 6.55 15.48
N GLU A 10 16.90 7.55 15.19
CA GLU A 10 17.84 8.11 16.17
C GLU A 10 17.12 8.69 17.41
N ILE A 11 15.99 9.38 17.21
CA ILE A 11 15.16 9.94 18.28
C ILE A 11 14.58 8.83 19.16
N LEU A 12 14.03 7.79 18.55
CA LEU A 12 13.38 6.70 19.25
C LEU A 12 14.39 5.77 19.90
N GLU A 13 15.58 5.61 19.32
CA GLU A 13 16.68 4.86 19.90
C GLU A 13 17.09 5.46 21.24
N LYS A 14 17.31 6.77 21.27
CA LYS A 14 17.73 7.51 22.47
C LYS A 14 16.64 7.58 23.55
N LYS A 15 15.36 7.66 23.16
CA LYS A 15 14.26 7.83 24.12
C LYS A 15 13.64 6.53 24.62
N PHE A 16 13.52 5.53 23.76
CA PHE A 16 12.71 4.34 24.00
C PHE A 16 13.48 3.03 23.78
N PHE A 17 14.14 2.86 22.63
CA PHE A 17 14.74 1.55 22.30
C PHE A 17 15.97 1.18 23.13
N TYR A 18 16.68 2.15 23.73
CA TYR A 18 17.75 1.86 24.67
C TYR A 18 17.28 1.02 25.87
N LYS A 19 16.00 1.10 26.24
CA LYS A 19 15.43 0.35 27.38
C LYS A 19 14.99 -1.08 27.02
N ILE A 20 15.07 -1.48 25.75
CA ILE A 20 14.59 -2.79 25.28
C ILE A 20 15.77 -3.72 25.07
N GLU A 21 15.92 -4.71 25.95
CA GLU A 21 17.02 -5.70 25.90
C GLU A 21 16.77 -6.80 24.84
N HIS A 22 15.50 -7.17 24.61
CA HIS A 22 15.15 -8.22 23.64
C HIS A 22 15.19 -7.73 22.19
N GLU A 23 16.16 -8.23 21.44
CA GLU A 23 16.45 -7.83 20.06
C GLU A 23 15.29 -8.08 19.08
N ILE A 24 14.58 -9.21 19.20
CA ILE A 24 13.44 -9.54 18.33
C ILE A 24 12.30 -8.54 18.48
N ILE A 25 11.99 -8.15 19.73
CA ILE A 25 10.93 -7.18 20.03
C ILE A 25 11.32 -5.81 19.50
N LYS A 26 12.57 -5.40 19.71
CA LYS A 26 13.12 -4.14 19.19
C LYS A 26 13.02 -4.08 17.66
N ASN A 27 13.44 -5.13 16.96
CA ASN A 27 13.38 -5.18 15.50
C ASN A 27 11.94 -5.16 14.98
N THR A 28 11.02 -5.89 15.62
CA THR A 28 9.61 -5.88 15.25
C THR A 28 9.01 -4.48 15.42
N LEU A 29 9.30 -3.80 16.53
CA LEU A 29 8.81 -2.44 16.77
C LEU A 29 9.39 -1.45 15.75
N LYS A 30 10.69 -1.56 15.42
CA LYS A 30 11.33 -0.75 14.38
C LYS A 30 10.66 -0.91 13.02
N MET A 31 10.28 -2.13 12.65
CA MET A 31 9.57 -2.42 11.39
C MET A 31 8.15 -1.82 11.37
N ILE A 32 7.43 -1.88 12.49
CA ILE A 32 6.10 -1.27 12.63
C ILE A 32 6.21 0.26 12.49
N ILE A 33 7.17 0.86 13.19
CA ILE A 33 7.41 2.31 13.15
C ILE A 33 7.84 2.77 11.76
N LEU A 34 8.74 2.03 11.11
CA LEU A 34 9.14 2.29 9.72
C LEU A 34 7.92 2.29 8.80
N SER A 35 7.07 1.27 8.89
CA SER A 35 5.84 1.16 8.10
C SER A 35 4.91 2.34 8.33
N PHE A 36 4.76 2.77 9.57
CA PHE A 36 3.92 3.92 9.93
C PHE A 36 4.48 5.24 9.40
N ILE A 37 5.80 5.45 9.49
CA ILE A 37 6.47 6.64 8.95
C ILE A 37 6.31 6.71 7.43
N ILE A 38 6.44 5.58 6.74
CA ILE A 38 6.21 5.50 5.29
C ILE A 38 4.78 5.94 4.95
N GLN A 39 3.78 5.45 5.69
CA GLN A 39 2.37 5.81 5.47
C GLN A 39 2.15 7.31 5.68
N ILE A 40 2.55 7.86 6.83
CA ILE A 40 2.40 9.30 7.13
C ILE A 40 3.10 10.16 6.07
N THR A 41 4.32 9.77 5.69
CA THR A 41 5.11 10.53 4.71
C THR A 41 4.51 10.47 3.32
N SER A 42 3.84 9.38 2.95
CA SER A 42 3.35 9.17 1.57
C SER A 42 1.92 9.64 1.34
N VAL A 43 1.07 9.70 2.38
CA VAL A 43 -0.33 10.12 2.28
C VAL A 43 -0.52 11.48 1.56
N PRO A 44 0.21 12.57 1.87
CA PRO A 44 0.07 13.84 1.16
C PRO A 44 0.39 13.74 -0.33
N LEU A 45 1.38 12.92 -0.70
CA LEU A 45 1.75 12.68 -2.08
C LEU A 45 0.67 11.87 -2.81
N PHE A 46 0.12 10.84 -2.16
CA PHE A 46 -1.01 10.07 -2.67
C PHE A 46 -2.24 10.97 -2.88
N LEU A 47 -2.53 11.86 -1.94
CA LEU A 47 -3.64 12.82 -2.03
C LEU A 47 -3.51 13.82 -3.18
N TYR A 48 -2.27 14.14 -3.59
CA TYR A 48 -2.01 15.02 -4.73
C TYR A 48 -2.20 14.31 -6.06
N TYR A 49 -1.69 13.08 -6.17
CA TYR A 49 -1.76 12.30 -7.42
C TYR A 49 -3.12 11.64 -7.63
N PHE A 50 -3.83 11.29 -6.57
CA PHE A 50 -5.11 10.60 -6.64
C PHE A 50 -6.21 11.50 -6.06
N GLU A 51 -7.21 11.82 -6.88
CA GLU A 51 -8.41 12.58 -6.47
C GLU A 51 -9.28 11.84 -5.43
N LYS A 52 -8.93 10.58 -5.15
CA LYS A 52 -9.60 9.69 -4.23
C LYS A 52 -8.56 8.96 -3.42
N LEU A 53 -8.71 8.91 -2.09
CA LEU A 53 -7.90 8.03 -1.24
C LEU A 53 -8.44 6.61 -1.34
N PRO A 54 -7.73 5.65 -1.96
CA PRO A 54 -8.16 4.25 -1.98
C PRO A 54 -7.87 3.58 -0.63
N ILE A 55 -8.61 3.93 0.42
CA ILE A 55 -8.35 3.39 1.77
C ILE A 55 -8.56 1.87 1.80
N PHE A 56 -9.60 1.38 1.12
CA PHE A 56 -9.84 -0.07 0.95
C PHE A 56 -9.65 -0.57 -0.47
N SER A 57 -9.55 0.31 -1.47
CA SER A 57 -9.19 -0.13 -2.83
C SER A 57 -7.78 -0.71 -2.91
N PHE A 58 -6.87 -0.39 -1.98
CA PHE A 58 -5.60 -1.10 -1.86
C PHE A 58 -5.80 -2.59 -1.53
N VAL A 59 -6.71 -2.93 -0.62
CA VAL A 59 -7.01 -4.31 -0.22
C VAL A 59 -7.60 -5.11 -1.37
N ILE A 60 -8.55 -4.52 -2.10
CA ILE A 60 -9.13 -5.15 -3.29
C ILE A 60 -8.08 -5.29 -4.39
N ASN A 61 -7.20 -4.31 -4.58
CA ASN A 61 -6.16 -4.37 -5.61
C ASN A 61 -5.07 -5.40 -5.30
N VAL A 62 -4.73 -5.64 -4.02
CA VAL A 62 -3.77 -6.68 -3.62
C VAL A 62 -4.21 -8.08 -4.07
N VAL A 63 -5.51 -8.37 -4.00
CA VAL A 63 -6.05 -9.66 -4.45
C VAL A 63 -6.45 -9.61 -5.92
N GLY A 64 -7.09 -8.52 -6.35
CA GLY A 64 -7.71 -8.44 -7.65
C GLY A 64 -6.77 -8.25 -8.81
N VAL A 65 -5.63 -7.56 -8.64
CA VAL A 65 -4.63 -7.43 -9.70
C VAL A 65 -3.95 -8.77 -10.00
N PRO A 66 -3.47 -9.55 -9.00
CA PRO A 66 -2.94 -10.89 -9.25
C PRO A 66 -3.96 -11.84 -9.88
N VAL A 67 -5.19 -11.88 -9.37
CA VAL A 67 -6.25 -12.77 -9.89
C VAL A 67 -6.67 -12.37 -11.30
N GLY A 68 -6.82 -11.07 -11.58
CA GLY A 68 -7.10 -10.57 -12.93
C GLY A 68 -5.98 -10.90 -13.92
N THR A 69 -4.72 -10.81 -13.50
CA THR A 69 -3.57 -11.20 -14.32
C THR A 69 -3.56 -12.70 -14.62
N LEU A 70 -3.94 -13.53 -13.65
CA LEU A 70 -4.08 -14.98 -13.81
C LEU A 70 -5.18 -15.33 -14.81
N LEU A 71 -6.33 -14.66 -14.72
CA LEU A 71 -7.45 -14.82 -15.67
C LEU A 71 -7.04 -14.47 -17.11
N ILE A 72 -6.33 -13.36 -17.30
CA ILE A 72 -5.83 -12.97 -18.64
C ILE A 72 -4.89 -14.04 -19.22
N LYS A 73 -4.00 -14.60 -18.39
CA LYS A 73 -3.12 -15.70 -18.81
C LYS A 73 -3.90 -16.94 -19.24
N PHE A 74 -4.92 -17.33 -18.47
CA PHE A 74 -5.76 -18.46 -18.83
C PHE A 74 -6.54 -18.22 -20.12
N LEU A 75 -7.12 -17.03 -20.28
CA LEU A 75 -7.81 -16.64 -21.52
C LEU A 75 -6.87 -16.70 -22.72
N PHE A 76 -5.63 -16.24 -22.57
CA PHE A 76 -4.64 -16.33 -23.65
C PHE A 76 -4.33 -17.78 -24.03
N VAL A 77 -4.14 -18.67 -23.05
CA VAL A 77 -3.90 -20.10 -23.28
C VAL A 77 -5.12 -20.77 -23.94
N ILE A 78 -6.33 -20.50 -23.46
CA ILE A 78 -7.58 -20.97 -24.06
C ILE A 78 -7.67 -20.55 -25.54
N THR A 79 -7.39 -19.28 -25.82
CA THR A 79 -7.41 -18.75 -27.19
C THR A 79 -6.39 -19.47 -28.07
N LEU A 80 -5.19 -19.75 -27.54
CA LEU A 80 -4.14 -20.47 -28.26
C LEU A 80 -4.52 -21.95 -28.51
N LEU A 81 -5.09 -22.64 -27.52
CA LEU A 81 -5.58 -24.02 -27.66
C LEU A 81 -6.72 -24.12 -28.67
N ASN A 82 -7.61 -23.11 -28.72
CA ASN A 82 -8.66 -23.00 -29.72
C ASN A 82 -8.08 -22.94 -31.15
N ILE A 83 -7.04 -22.13 -31.36
CA ILE A 83 -6.36 -22.03 -32.67
C ILE A 83 -5.72 -23.37 -33.05
N LEU A 84 -5.12 -24.08 -32.09
CA LEU A 84 -4.47 -25.39 -32.29
C LEU A 84 -5.45 -26.58 -32.34
N LYS A 85 -6.76 -26.35 -32.18
CA LYS A 85 -7.82 -27.38 -32.15
C LYS A 85 -7.61 -28.49 -31.11
N ILE A 86 -7.07 -28.15 -29.94
CA ILE A 86 -6.91 -29.12 -28.83
C ILE A 86 -8.14 -29.04 -27.93
N GLU A 87 -9.11 -29.92 -28.15
CA GLU A 87 -10.47 -29.78 -27.58
C GLU A 87 -10.57 -30.16 -26.09
N ILE A 88 -9.94 -31.27 -25.66
CA ILE A 88 -10.10 -31.82 -24.30
C ILE A 88 -9.53 -30.87 -23.23
N LEU A 89 -8.31 -30.38 -23.46
CA LEU A 89 -7.64 -29.47 -22.53
C LEU A 89 -8.36 -28.11 -22.47
N ASN A 90 -8.93 -27.68 -23.59
CA ASN A 90 -9.64 -26.42 -23.71
C ASN A 90 -10.96 -26.43 -22.92
N TYR A 91 -11.76 -27.50 -23.01
CA TYR A 91 -12.99 -27.64 -22.24
C TYR A 91 -12.75 -27.52 -20.72
N ILE A 92 -11.71 -28.19 -20.21
CA ILE A 92 -11.33 -28.15 -18.79
C ILE A 92 -10.87 -26.75 -18.38
N LEU A 93 -10.03 -26.11 -19.20
CA LEU A 93 -9.53 -24.76 -18.94
C LEU A 93 -10.63 -23.70 -18.94
N ILE A 94 -11.59 -23.78 -19.85
CA ILE A 94 -12.75 -22.88 -19.90
C ILE A 94 -13.53 -22.99 -18.59
N TRP A 95 -13.84 -24.21 -18.14
CA TRP A 95 -14.57 -24.42 -16.89
C TRP A 95 -13.84 -23.87 -15.66
N ILE A 96 -12.53 -24.10 -15.56
CA ILE A 96 -11.70 -23.55 -14.47
C ILE A 96 -11.68 -22.02 -14.53
N THR A 97 -11.52 -21.45 -15.73
CA THR A 97 -11.44 -19.99 -15.91
C THR A 97 -12.75 -19.32 -15.55
N GLU A 98 -13.88 -19.90 -15.94
CA GLU A 98 -15.21 -19.42 -15.60
C GLU A 98 -15.46 -19.47 -14.09
N PHE A 99 -15.04 -20.55 -13.42
CA PHE A 99 -15.11 -20.64 -11.95
C PHE A 99 -14.30 -19.52 -11.27
N ILE A 100 -13.05 -19.30 -11.70
CA ILE A 100 -12.20 -18.23 -11.16
C ILE A 100 -12.79 -16.85 -11.45
N TYR A 101 -13.33 -16.65 -12.67
CA TYR A 101 -13.95 -15.40 -13.08
C TYR A 101 -15.16 -15.07 -12.19
N ASN A 102 -16.08 -16.02 -12.01
CA ASN A 102 -17.28 -15.82 -11.20
C ASN A 102 -16.94 -15.55 -9.72
N ALA A 103 -15.95 -16.24 -9.18
CA ALA A 103 -15.44 -15.98 -7.83
C ALA A 103 -14.82 -14.58 -7.72
N PHE A 104 -14.06 -14.16 -8.74
CA PHE A 104 -13.44 -12.85 -8.80
C PHE A 104 -14.46 -11.72 -8.95
N GLU A 105 -15.44 -11.87 -9.84
CA GLU A 105 -16.53 -10.92 -10.04
C GLU A 105 -17.36 -10.76 -8.75
N GLY A 106 -17.70 -11.87 -8.09
CA GLY A 106 -18.37 -11.86 -6.79
C GLY A 106 -17.57 -11.13 -5.71
N PHE A 107 -16.25 -11.36 -5.67
CA PHE A 107 -15.35 -10.65 -4.77
C PHE A 107 -15.32 -9.13 -5.02
N ILE A 108 -15.25 -8.71 -6.29
CA ILE A 108 -15.29 -7.28 -6.67
C ILE A 108 -16.65 -6.67 -6.33
N LEU A 109 -17.76 -7.38 -6.60
CA LEU A 109 -19.11 -6.91 -6.31
C LEU A 109 -19.34 -6.70 -4.80
N ILE A 110 -18.93 -7.65 -3.98
CA ILE A 110 -19.00 -7.53 -2.51
C ILE A 110 -18.08 -6.39 -2.06
N GLY A 111 -16.86 -6.36 -2.58
CA GLY A 111 -15.88 -5.32 -2.31
C GLY A 111 -16.40 -3.92 -2.61
N SER A 112 -17.13 -3.75 -3.73
CA SER A 112 -17.69 -2.47 -4.20
C SER A 112 -18.79 -1.89 -3.30
N LYS A 113 -19.41 -2.73 -2.46
CA LYS A 113 -20.46 -2.32 -1.51
C LYS A 113 -19.91 -1.89 -0.15
N ILE A 114 -18.61 -2.08 0.09
CA ILE A 114 -17.99 -1.68 1.36
C ILE A 114 -17.94 -0.13 1.42
N PRO A 115 -18.65 0.52 2.37
CA PRO A 115 -18.54 1.96 2.53
C PRO A 115 -17.09 2.33 2.89
N LEU A 116 -16.57 3.42 2.31
CA LEU A 116 -15.18 3.93 2.44
C LEU A 116 -14.11 3.37 1.49
N LEU A 117 -14.46 2.59 0.45
CA LEU A 117 -13.52 2.18 -0.62
C LEU A 117 -12.58 3.28 -1.11
N GLN A 118 -13.17 4.45 -1.27
CA GLN A 118 -12.54 5.66 -1.74
C GLN A 118 -13.13 6.84 -0.95
N ILE A 119 -12.30 7.60 -0.25
CA ILE A 119 -12.73 8.93 0.20
C ILE A 119 -12.57 9.86 -0.99
N ASN A 120 -13.70 10.29 -1.55
CA ASN A 120 -13.71 11.36 -2.53
C ASN A 120 -13.29 12.65 -1.82
N LEU A 121 -12.22 13.27 -2.30
CA LEU A 121 -11.86 14.61 -1.87
C LEU A 121 -12.61 15.57 -2.78
N ASN A 122 -13.46 16.41 -2.21
CA ASN A 122 -14.21 17.41 -2.97
C ASN A 122 -13.30 18.48 -3.63
N SER A 123 -12.00 18.48 -3.29
CA SER A 123 -11.02 19.42 -3.81
C SER A 123 -9.68 18.72 -4.04
N LYS A 124 -9.06 18.94 -5.21
CA LYS A 124 -7.69 18.52 -5.47
C LYS A 124 -6.76 19.18 -4.46
N ILE A 125 -5.96 18.38 -3.77
CA ILE A 125 -4.90 18.91 -2.93
C ILE A 125 -3.89 19.60 -3.84
N SER A 126 -3.52 20.84 -3.54
CA SER A 126 -2.54 21.58 -4.34
C SER A 126 -1.13 21.04 -4.06
N ILE A 127 -0.25 21.10 -5.07
CA ILE A 127 1.17 20.74 -4.87
C ILE A 127 1.82 21.59 -3.78
N ILE A 128 1.36 22.84 -3.63
CA ILE A 128 1.82 23.80 -2.62
C ILE A 128 1.54 23.25 -1.21
N PHE A 129 0.37 22.65 -0.98
CA PHE A 129 0.06 22.01 0.30
C PHE A 129 1.02 20.85 0.62
N VAL A 130 1.35 20.02 -0.38
CA VAL A 130 2.31 18.91 -0.21
C VAL A 130 3.70 19.43 0.15
N VAL A 131 4.15 20.48 -0.53
CA VAL A 131 5.45 21.11 -0.26
C VAL A 131 5.48 21.70 1.16
N ILE A 132 4.43 22.44 1.56
CA ILE A 132 4.30 23.00 2.92
C ILE A 132 4.34 21.88 3.97
N TYR A 133 3.60 20.79 3.74
CA TYR A 133 3.60 19.64 4.64
C TYR A 133 5.00 19.09 4.89
N TYR A 134 5.79 18.86 3.83
CA TYR A 134 7.15 18.35 3.99
C TYR A 134 8.09 19.36 4.64
N ILE A 135 7.94 20.67 4.37
CA ILE A 135 8.72 21.71 5.05
C ILE A 135 8.45 21.69 6.56
N ILE A 136 7.18 21.67 6.96
CA ILE A 136 6.78 21.61 8.37
C ILE A 136 7.31 20.33 9.03
N LEU A 137 7.16 19.18 8.35
CA LEU A 137 7.65 17.90 8.85
C LEU A 137 9.18 17.93 9.08
N MET A 138 9.94 18.48 8.14
CA MET A 138 11.40 18.60 8.26
C MET A 138 11.81 19.57 9.39
N ILE A 139 11.12 20.71 9.54
CA ILE A 139 11.37 21.64 10.64
C ILE A 139 11.07 20.98 11.99
N PHE A 140 9.93 20.29 12.11
CA PHE A 140 9.55 19.59 13.33
C PHE A 140 10.58 18.52 13.72
N LEU A 141 11.01 17.71 12.75
CA LEU A 141 12.05 16.69 12.98
C LEU A 141 13.37 17.31 13.40
N LYS A 142 13.78 18.41 12.77
CA LYS A 142 15.01 19.14 13.11
C LYS A 142 14.95 19.75 14.51
N ILE A 143 13.82 20.33 14.92
CA ILE A 143 13.61 20.84 16.27
C ILE A 143 13.69 19.69 17.28
N SER A 144 13.01 18.57 16.99
CA SER A 144 13.02 17.39 17.85
C SER A 144 14.43 16.80 18.00
N SER A 145 15.18 16.70 16.90
CA SER A 145 16.57 16.20 16.93
C SER A 145 17.52 17.14 17.69
N ILE A 146 17.35 18.46 17.53
CA ILE A 146 18.13 19.46 18.28
C ILE A 146 17.85 19.35 19.79
N LYS A 147 16.57 19.28 20.18
CA LYS A 147 16.18 19.15 21.58
C LYS A 147 16.78 17.92 22.25
N ILE A 148 16.98 16.83 21.51
CA ILE A 148 17.59 15.60 22.01
C ILE A 148 19.11 15.72 22.12
N ARG A 149 19.77 16.47 21.21
CA ARG A 149 21.21 16.72 21.28
C ARG A 149 21.60 17.60 22.49
N PHE A 150 20.71 18.44 22.98
CA PHE A 150 20.92 19.30 24.16
C PHE A 150 20.44 18.69 25.49
N MET A 151 19.88 17.48 25.47
CA MET A 151 19.31 16.79 26.65
C MET A 151 20.15 15.57 27.07
N VAL A 152 21.26 15.34 26.37
CA VAL A 152 22.38 14.44 26.74
C VAL A 152 23.53 15.34 27.20
#